data_AF-A0AAC9IAY0-F1
#
_entry.id   AF-A0AAC9IAY0-F1
#
_cell.length_a   1.000
_cell.length_b   1.000
_cell.length_c   1.000
_cell.angle_alpha   90.00
_cell.angle_beta   90.00
_cell.angle_gamma   90.00
#
_symmetry.space_group_name_H-M   'P 1'
#
loop_
_entity.id
_entity.type
_entity.pdbx_description
1 polymer ?
#
loop_
_entity_poly.entity_id
_entity_poly.type
_entity_poly.pdbx_seq_one_letter_code
_entity_poly.pdbx_strand_id
1 'polypeptide(L)'
;MARMSAAARAVPLWRESLVGGHKIRAACRFTVPPSESTAGIVAVGELLGRAGFTRADAPDGVIVLRRGSAVGDTILNGTGLSLLTSRLGPLSLEAVVVVEATPRDDLTEIVVSMVLGDELAPTVAEAVDAVIDGLVARGVAVGGAGWGRAVDLPAESLGNPKTAREHGLRR
;
A
#
# COMPACT_ATOMS: atom_id res chain seq x y z
N MET A 1 -25.98 -24.34 -18.98
CA MET A 1 -24.54 -24.02 -18.89
C MET A 1 -24.43 -22.51 -18.69
N ALA A 2 -24.33 -22.05 -17.43
CA ALA A 2 -24.31 -20.63 -17.11
C ALA A 2 -22.98 -20.02 -17.58
N ARG A 3 -23.03 -18.93 -18.36
CA ARG A 3 -21.85 -18.11 -18.64
C ARG A 3 -21.34 -17.60 -17.29
N MET A 4 -20.23 -18.13 -16.80
CA MET A 4 -19.45 -17.45 -15.77
C MET A 4 -19.06 -16.09 -16.36
N SER A 5 -19.77 -15.04 -15.97
CA SER A 5 -19.32 -13.68 -16.26
C SER A 5 -17.99 -13.52 -15.58
N ALA A 6 -16.93 -13.23 -16.35
CA ALA A 6 -15.68 -12.81 -15.75
C ALA A 6 -15.99 -11.66 -14.78
N ALA A 7 -15.45 -11.73 -13.57
CA ALA A 7 -15.58 -10.62 -12.64
C ALA A 7 -14.98 -9.38 -13.31
N ALA A 8 -15.69 -8.26 -13.23
CA ALA A 8 -15.25 -7.03 -13.86
C ALA A 8 -14.33 -6.26 -12.90
N ARG A 9 -13.17 -5.82 -13.42
CA ARG A 9 -12.37 -4.77 -12.79
C ARG A 9 -13.02 -3.43 -13.12
N ALA A 10 -13.61 -2.76 -12.13
CA ALA A 10 -14.14 -1.41 -12.31
C ALA A 10 -13.17 -0.30 -11.87
N VAL A 11 -12.06 -0.69 -11.22
CA VAL A 11 -11.00 0.22 -10.78
C VAL A 11 -9.97 0.41 -11.89
N PRO A 12 -9.71 1.62 -12.39
CA PRO A 12 -8.67 1.87 -13.39
C PRO A 12 -7.28 1.44 -12.91
N LEU A 13 -6.37 1.13 -13.84
CA LEU A 13 -4.97 0.93 -13.49
C LEU A 13 -4.34 2.25 -13.04
N TRP A 14 -3.29 2.20 -12.21
CA TRP A 14 -2.64 3.42 -11.73
C TRP A 14 -2.18 4.32 -12.87
N ARG A 15 -1.57 3.74 -13.90
CA ARG A 15 -1.09 4.45 -15.11
C ARG A 15 -2.19 5.15 -15.91
N GLU A 16 -3.45 4.76 -15.72
CA GLU A 16 -4.62 5.32 -16.39
C GLU A 16 -5.33 6.38 -15.52
N SER A 17 -4.85 6.61 -14.30
CA SER A 17 -5.45 7.54 -13.34
C SER A 17 -4.84 8.94 -13.41
N LEU A 18 -5.51 9.91 -12.80
CA LEU A 18 -5.03 11.30 -12.65
C LEU A 18 -3.73 11.42 -11.85
N VAL A 19 -3.36 10.37 -11.10
CA VAL A 19 -2.14 10.32 -10.31
C VAL A 19 -1.07 9.42 -10.92
N GLY A 20 -1.39 8.70 -12.00
CA GLY A 20 -0.48 7.86 -12.75
C GLY A 20 0.61 8.68 -13.43
N GLY A 21 1.87 8.32 -13.22
CA GLY A 21 3.01 9.02 -13.84
C GLY A 21 3.35 10.39 -13.23
N HIS A 22 2.63 10.81 -12.18
CA HIS A 22 2.95 11.99 -11.40
C HIS A 22 3.66 11.59 -10.09
N LYS A 23 4.74 12.29 -9.73
CA LYS A 23 5.45 12.11 -8.45
C LYS A 23 4.63 12.71 -7.30
N ILE A 24 3.47 12.13 -7.03
CA ILE A 24 2.56 12.57 -5.98
C ILE A 24 2.15 11.40 -5.11
N ARG A 25 1.90 11.70 -3.84
CA ARG A 25 1.35 10.75 -2.89
C ARG A 25 -0.04 10.32 -3.34
N ALA A 26 -0.15 9.07 -3.77
CA ALA A 26 -1.40 8.49 -4.22
C ALA A 26 -1.99 7.54 -3.18
N ALA A 27 -3.30 7.36 -3.28
CA ALA A 27 -4.04 6.34 -2.57
C ALA A 27 -4.93 5.59 -3.56
N CYS A 28 -5.07 4.29 -3.36
CA CYS A 28 -6.06 3.48 -4.06
C CYS A 28 -7.18 3.09 -3.10
N ARG A 29 -8.42 3.33 -3.52
CA ARG A 29 -9.63 2.91 -2.80
C ARG A 29 -10.37 1.90 -3.65
N PHE A 30 -10.51 0.68 -3.17
CA PHE A 30 -11.25 -0.35 -3.88
C PHE A 30 -12.13 -1.15 -2.93
N THR A 31 -13.23 -1.67 -3.45
CA THR A 31 -14.23 -2.41 -2.67
C THR A 31 -14.25 -3.87 -3.08
N VAL A 32 -14.33 -4.75 -2.08
CA VAL A 32 -14.42 -6.20 -2.24
C VAL A 32 -15.56 -6.76 -1.38
N PRO A 33 -16.05 -7.98 -1.64
CA PRO A 33 -16.93 -8.68 -0.71
C PRO A 33 -16.26 -8.83 0.67
N PRO A 34 -17.02 -8.76 1.79
CA PRO A 34 -16.44 -8.85 3.13
C PRO A 34 -15.61 -10.12 3.37
N SER A 35 -15.98 -11.24 2.75
CA SER A 35 -15.24 -12.51 2.80
C SER A 35 -13.83 -12.43 2.19
N GLU A 36 -13.58 -11.48 1.30
CA GLU A 36 -12.29 -11.31 0.62
C GLU A 36 -11.42 -10.22 1.27
N SER A 37 -11.96 -9.44 2.21
CA SER A 37 -11.27 -8.28 2.81
C SER A 37 -9.93 -8.65 3.44
N THR A 38 -9.92 -9.63 4.35
CA THR A 38 -8.70 -10.13 5.00
C THR A 38 -7.70 -10.65 3.98
N ALA A 39 -8.16 -11.42 2.99
CA ALA A 39 -7.28 -11.97 1.96
C ALA A 39 -6.65 -10.87 1.09
N GLY A 40 -7.42 -9.83 0.75
CA GLY A 40 -6.94 -8.66 0.00
C GLY A 40 -5.87 -7.88 0.76
N ILE A 41 -6.12 -7.58 2.04
CA ILE A 41 -5.16 -6.85 2.90
C ILE A 41 -3.87 -7.66 3.09
N VAL A 42 -3.98 -8.97 3.33
CA VAL A 42 -2.82 -9.85 3.45
C VAL A 42 -2.01 -9.87 2.15
N ALA A 43 -2.67 -10.00 1.00
CA ALA A 43 -2.01 -9.98 -0.30
C ALA A 43 -1.27 -8.66 -0.58
N VAL A 44 -1.87 -7.51 -0.22
CA VAL A 44 -1.20 -6.19 -0.29
C VAL A 44 0.06 -6.21 0.58
N GLY A 45 -0.06 -6.67 1.83
CA GLY A 45 1.06 -6.78 2.75
C GLY A 45 2.19 -7.68 2.25
N GLU A 46 1.87 -8.84 1.66
CA GLU A 46 2.86 -9.77 1.12
C GLU A 46 3.61 -9.20 -0.09
N LEU A 47 2.89 -8.59 -1.04
CA LEU A 47 3.53 -8.01 -2.23
C LEU A 47 4.40 -6.80 -1.86
N LEU A 48 3.94 -5.94 -0.96
CA LEU A 48 4.77 -4.86 -0.44
C LEU A 48 5.94 -5.39 0.38
N GLY A 49 5.77 -6.48 1.13
CA GLY A 49 6.86 -7.19 1.80
C GLY A 49 7.97 -7.63 0.85
N ARG A 50 7.60 -8.21 -0.30
CA ARG A 50 8.56 -8.57 -1.37
C ARG A 50 9.25 -7.35 -1.98
N ALA A 51 8.60 -6.18 -1.96
CA ALA A 51 9.16 -4.90 -2.37
C ALA A 51 10.01 -4.21 -1.27
N GLY A 52 10.29 -4.91 -0.15
CA GLY A 52 11.16 -4.42 0.92
C GLY A 52 10.47 -3.57 1.98
N PHE A 53 9.14 -3.58 2.04
CA PHE A 53 8.41 -2.96 3.14
C PHE A 53 8.30 -3.90 4.34
N THR A 54 8.41 -3.38 5.55
CA THR A 54 8.23 -4.12 6.80
C THR A 54 7.04 -3.55 7.57
N ARG A 55 6.35 -4.40 8.34
CA ARG A 55 5.29 -3.91 9.23
C ARG A 55 5.91 -3.06 10.35
N ALA A 56 5.26 -1.95 10.64
CA ALA A 56 5.56 -1.09 11.78
C ALA A 56 4.38 -1.05 12.74
N ASP A 57 4.62 -0.57 13.96
CA ASP A 57 3.58 -0.35 14.95
C ASP A 57 2.50 0.59 14.40
N ALA A 58 1.25 0.20 14.56
CA ALA A 58 0.08 0.88 14.03
C ALA A 58 -1.12 0.72 14.99
N PRO A 59 -2.08 1.67 14.99
CA PRO A 59 -3.35 1.49 15.67
C PRO A 59 -4.13 0.28 15.15
N ASP A 60 -5.02 -0.26 15.99
CA ASP A 60 -5.84 -1.43 15.64
C ASP A 60 -6.66 -1.17 14.36
N GLY A 61 -6.71 -2.18 13.48
CA GLY A 61 -7.42 -2.11 12.20
C GLY A 61 -6.66 -1.42 11.07
N VAL A 62 -5.43 -0.97 11.32
CA VAL A 62 -4.57 -0.30 10.33
C VAL A 62 -3.24 -1.04 10.20
N ILE A 63 -2.81 -1.30 8.97
CA ILE A 63 -1.47 -1.84 8.71
C ILE A 63 -0.59 -0.73 8.19
N VAL A 64 0.47 -0.42 8.94
CA VAL A 64 1.52 0.49 8.51
C VAL A 64 2.70 -0.32 8.00
N LEU A 65 3.11 -0.04 6.77
CA LEU A 65 4.25 -0.65 6.10
C LEU A 65 5.30 0.42 5.85
N ARG A 66 6.53 0.19 6.32
CA ARG A 66 7.64 1.11 6.15
C ARG A 66 8.73 0.50 5.30
N ARG A 67 9.34 1.31 4.45
CA ARG A 67 10.60 0.99 3.76
C ARG A 67 11.58 2.10 4.12
N GLY A 68 12.76 1.75 4.62
CA GLY A 68 13.78 2.68 5.13
C GLY A 68 15.00 1.92 5.66
N SER A 69 16.14 2.60 5.88
CA SER A 69 17.38 1.92 6.30
C SER A 69 17.33 1.47 7.76
N ALA A 70 16.73 0.31 8.01
CA ALA A 70 16.86 -0.37 9.30
C ALA A 70 18.20 -1.16 9.36
N VAL A 71 19.34 -0.48 9.24
CA VAL A 71 20.63 -0.96 9.77
C VAL A 71 21.47 0.26 10.13
N GLY A 72 21.53 0.61 11.42
CA GLY A 72 22.34 1.76 11.85
C GLY A 72 22.58 1.94 13.35
N ASP A 73 21.78 1.36 14.25
CA ASP A 73 21.93 1.63 15.70
C ASP A 73 22.02 0.41 16.61
N THR A 74 22.28 -0.79 16.06
CA THR A 74 22.52 -2.00 16.89
C THR A 74 23.73 -2.83 16.47
N ILE A 75 24.49 -2.39 15.45
CA ILE A 75 25.75 -3.02 15.02
C ILE A 75 26.92 -2.03 15.14
N LEU A 76 26.95 -1.24 16.21
CA LEU A 76 28.09 -0.37 16.55
C LEU A 76 28.72 -0.71 17.91
N ASN A 77 28.36 -1.84 18.52
CA ASN A 77 28.92 -2.28 19.80
C ASN A 77 29.71 -3.60 19.74
N GLY A 78 30.26 -3.95 18.57
CA GLY A 78 31.35 -4.93 18.55
C GLY A 78 31.50 -5.63 17.22
N THR A 79 32.73 -5.58 16.72
CA THR A 79 33.31 -6.38 15.63
C THR A 79 33.14 -5.86 14.20
N GLY A 80 34.25 -5.36 13.65
CA GLY A 80 34.65 -5.64 12.27
C GLY A 80 34.13 -4.73 11.17
N LEU A 81 34.66 -3.50 11.09
CA LEU A 81 34.76 -2.74 9.85
C LEU A 81 35.36 -3.62 8.73
N SER A 82 34.66 -3.76 7.58
CA SER A 82 35.24 -3.69 6.20
C SER A 82 34.55 -4.51 5.09
N LEU A 83 33.38 -5.15 5.27
CA LEU A 83 32.87 -6.08 4.23
C LEU A 83 31.46 -5.85 3.64
N LEU A 84 30.76 -4.74 3.92
CA LEU A 84 29.42 -4.50 3.35
C LEU A 84 29.26 -3.16 2.61
N THR A 85 30.32 -2.68 1.95
CA THR A 85 30.24 -1.55 1.00
C THR A 85 29.90 -2.00 -0.43
N SER A 86 29.63 -3.29 -0.67
CA SER A 86 29.43 -3.88 -1.99
C SER A 86 27.96 -4.17 -2.30
N ARG A 87 27.11 -3.13 -2.32
CA ARG A 87 25.86 -2.99 -3.10
C ARG A 87 25.07 -1.77 -2.63
N LEU A 88 25.64 -0.58 -2.81
CA LEU A 88 24.88 0.67 -2.81
C LEU A 88 24.07 0.77 -4.11
N GLY A 89 23.10 -0.15 -4.28
CA GLY A 89 21.93 0.06 -5.14
C GLY A 89 20.90 0.92 -4.41
N PRO A 90 19.86 1.44 -5.08
CA PRO A 90 19.12 2.67 -4.74
C PRO A 90 18.92 2.83 -3.23
N LEU A 91 19.81 3.62 -2.66
CA LEU A 91 19.89 3.97 -1.25
C LEU A 91 18.61 4.68 -0.79
N SER A 92 18.12 4.24 0.37
CA SER A 92 17.45 5.10 1.35
C SER A 92 16.12 5.76 0.97
N LEU A 93 15.36 5.22 0.02
CA LEU A 93 13.99 5.72 -0.20
C LEU A 93 13.10 5.30 0.96
N GLU A 94 12.69 6.31 1.73
CA GLU A 94 11.77 6.18 2.84
C GLU A 94 10.33 6.23 2.33
N ALA A 95 9.52 5.23 2.67
CA ALA A 95 8.09 5.25 2.38
C ALA A 95 7.28 4.70 3.55
N VAL A 96 6.10 5.26 3.74
CA VAL A 96 5.11 4.79 4.70
C VAL A 96 3.80 4.59 3.95
N VAL A 97 3.33 3.36 3.94
CA VAL A 97 2.06 2.94 3.33
C VAL A 97 1.11 2.53 4.44
N VAL A 98 -0.09 3.07 4.40
CA VAL A 98 -1.19 2.77 5.31
C VAL A 98 -2.20 1.92 4.56
N VAL A 99 -2.57 0.78 5.12
CA VAL A 99 -3.64 -0.09 4.61
C VAL A 99 -4.76 -0.14 5.64
N GLU A 100 -5.94 0.32 5.26
CA GLU A 100 -7.15 0.31 6.08
C GLU A 100 -8.22 -0.53 5.39
N ALA A 101 -9.06 -1.19 6.17
CA ALA A 101 -10.28 -1.81 5.68
C ALA A 101 -11.47 -1.35 6.51
N THR A 102 -12.47 -0.79 5.84
CA THR A 102 -13.67 -0.26 6.48
C THR A 102 -14.90 -0.91 5.86
N PRO A 103 -15.78 -1.51 6.67
CA PRO A 103 -17.07 -1.99 6.19
C PRO A 103 -17.89 -0.85 5.56
N ARG A 104 -18.50 -1.11 4.39
CA ARG A 104 -19.36 -0.19 3.64
C ARG A 104 -20.55 -0.98 3.10
N ASP A 105 -21.68 -0.90 3.78
CA ASP A 105 -22.90 -1.63 3.42
C ASP A 105 -22.64 -3.15 3.23
N ASP A 106 -22.82 -3.67 2.03
CA ASP A 106 -22.59 -5.08 1.64
C ASP A 106 -21.15 -5.38 1.19
N LEU A 107 -20.28 -4.37 1.19
CA LEU A 107 -18.88 -4.45 0.76
C LEU A 107 -17.90 -4.04 1.87
N THR A 108 -16.62 -4.27 1.63
CA THR A 108 -15.53 -3.70 2.43
C THR A 108 -14.67 -2.84 1.52
N GLU A 109 -14.50 -1.57 1.90
CA GLU A 109 -13.57 -0.66 1.25
C GLU A 109 -12.18 -0.87 1.83
N ILE A 110 -11.24 -1.23 0.97
CA ILE A 110 -9.81 -1.28 1.27
C ILE A 110 -9.20 0.01 0.73
N VAL A 111 -8.47 0.71 1.61
CA VAL A 111 -7.71 1.90 1.27
C VAL A 111 -6.23 1.57 1.43
N VAL A 112 -5.46 1.75 0.36
CA VAL A 112 -3.99 1.69 0.38
C VAL A 112 -3.47 3.08 0.08
N SER A 113 -2.87 3.74 1.06
CA SER A 113 -2.44 5.13 0.95
C SER A 113 -0.95 5.30 1.20
N MET A 114 -0.28 6.05 0.33
CA MET A 114 1.10 6.46 0.52
C MET A 114 1.15 7.78 1.26
N VAL A 115 1.44 7.74 2.56
CA VAL A 115 1.51 8.94 3.40
C VAL A 115 2.90 9.59 3.37
N LEU A 116 3.93 8.81 2.99
CA LEU A 116 5.31 9.24 2.76
C LEU A 116 5.95 8.40 1.62
N GLY A 117 6.91 8.98 0.88
CA GLY A 117 7.73 8.25 -0.10
C GLY A 117 7.13 8.18 -1.51
N ASP A 118 6.83 9.34 -2.09
CA ASP A 118 6.30 9.51 -3.45
C ASP A 118 7.18 8.92 -4.56
N GLU A 119 8.50 8.83 -4.36
CA GLU A 119 9.42 8.15 -5.29
C GLU A 119 9.14 6.63 -5.39
N LEU A 120 8.50 6.02 -4.39
CA LEU A 120 8.09 4.61 -4.40
C LEU A 120 6.65 4.40 -4.89
N ALA A 121 5.98 5.46 -5.36
CA ALA A 121 4.61 5.38 -5.85
C ALA A 121 4.37 4.35 -6.96
N PRO A 122 5.24 4.22 -7.98
CA PRO A 122 5.09 3.18 -8.99
C PRO A 122 5.16 1.77 -8.39
N THR A 123 6.08 1.52 -7.44
CA THR A 123 6.23 0.21 -6.79
C THR A 123 5.02 -0.17 -5.97
N VAL A 124 4.47 0.76 -5.19
CA VAL A 124 3.24 0.53 -4.42
C VAL A 124 2.05 0.33 -5.34
N ALA A 125 1.96 1.13 -6.41
CA ALA A 125 0.91 1.02 -7.41
C ALA A 125 0.90 -0.34 -8.12
N GLU A 126 2.05 -0.82 -8.57
CA GLU A 126 2.18 -2.14 -9.19
C GLU A 126 1.75 -3.26 -8.24
N ALA A 127 2.13 -3.18 -6.95
CA ALA A 127 1.72 -4.16 -5.96
C ALA A 127 0.19 -4.18 -5.78
N VAL A 128 -0.44 -3.01 -5.65
CA VAL A 128 -1.89 -2.91 -5.46
C VAL A 128 -2.66 -3.33 -6.72
N ASP A 129 -2.22 -2.88 -7.90
CA ASP A 129 -2.84 -3.28 -9.16
C ASP A 129 -2.76 -4.80 -9.36
N ALA A 130 -1.64 -5.44 -8.98
CA ALA A 130 -1.49 -6.89 -9.01
C ALA A 130 -2.41 -7.63 -8.01
N VAL A 131 -2.69 -7.05 -6.83
CA VAL A 131 -3.70 -7.61 -5.91
C VAL A 131 -5.08 -7.55 -6.54
N ILE A 132 -5.45 -6.42 -7.12
CA ILE A 132 -6.77 -6.25 -7.77
C ILE A 132 -6.91 -7.23 -8.93
N ASP A 133 -5.88 -7.36 -9.78
CA ASP A 133 -5.88 -8.32 -10.88
C ASP A 133 -5.98 -9.77 -10.39
N GLY A 134 -5.28 -10.11 -9.30
CA GLY A 134 -5.36 -11.42 -8.67
C GLY A 134 -6.76 -11.73 -8.12
N LEU A 135 -7.42 -10.77 -7.49
CA LEU A 135 -8.80 -10.90 -7.02
C LEU A 135 -9.77 -11.13 -8.19
N VAL A 136 -9.65 -10.32 -9.24
CA VAL A 136 -10.49 -10.40 -10.44
C VAL A 136 -10.30 -11.74 -11.16
N ALA A 137 -9.05 -12.23 -11.26
CA ALA A 137 -8.74 -13.53 -11.85
C ALA A 137 -9.38 -14.71 -11.07
N ARG A 138 -9.62 -14.55 -9.76
CA ARG A 138 -10.37 -15.52 -8.95
C ARG A 138 -11.89 -15.39 -9.06
N GLY A 139 -12.39 -14.45 -9.86
CA GLY A 139 -13.82 -14.18 -9.98
C GLY A 139 -14.39 -13.27 -8.89
N VAL A 140 -13.54 -12.55 -8.15
CA VAL A 140 -13.99 -11.56 -7.16
C VAL A 140 -14.30 -10.25 -7.87
N ALA A 141 -15.51 -9.73 -7.67
CA ALA A 141 -15.88 -8.40 -8.16
C ALA A 141 -15.10 -7.33 -7.37
N VAL A 142 -14.37 -6.46 -8.08
CA VAL A 142 -13.60 -5.36 -7.48
C VAL A 142 -14.08 -4.03 -8.04
N GLY A 143 -14.59 -3.18 -7.15
CA GLY A 143 -15.11 -1.84 -7.45
C GLY A 143 -14.39 -0.73 -6.69
N GLY A 144 -14.98 0.46 -6.63
CA GLY A 144 -14.49 1.58 -5.82
C GLY A 144 -13.94 2.75 -6.64
N ALA A 145 -13.52 3.81 -5.95
CA ALA A 145 -13.08 5.06 -6.57
C ALA A 145 -11.72 4.95 -7.30
N GLY A 146 -10.94 3.92 -6.99
CA GLY A 146 -9.63 3.68 -7.58
C GLY A 146 -8.56 4.66 -7.09
N TRP A 147 -7.66 5.03 -7.99
CA TRP A 147 -6.49 5.83 -7.70
C TRP A 147 -6.81 7.34 -7.64
N GLY A 148 -6.40 7.96 -6.54
CA GLY A 148 -6.53 9.40 -6.30
C GLY A 148 -5.36 9.94 -5.48
N ARG A 149 -5.40 11.22 -5.13
CA ARG A 149 -4.36 11.83 -4.28
C ARG A 149 -4.60 11.43 -2.84
N ALA A 150 -3.55 11.05 -2.11
CA ALA A 150 -3.65 10.69 -0.70
C ALA A 150 -4.20 11.83 0.17
N VAL A 151 -3.96 13.09 -0.21
CA VAL A 151 -4.47 14.28 0.48
C VAL A 151 -5.98 14.46 0.35
N ASP A 152 -6.61 13.83 -0.63
CA ASP A 152 -8.07 13.89 -0.84
C ASP A 152 -8.81 12.83 0.00
N LEU A 153 -8.10 11.98 0.74
CA LEU A 153 -8.72 11.05 1.69
C LEU A 153 -9.39 11.82 2.84
N PRO A 154 -10.44 11.26 3.45
CA PRO A 154 -11.10 11.86 4.61
C PRO A 154 -10.09 12.20 5.72
N ALA A 155 -10.28 13.34 6.39
CA ALA A 155 -9.32 13.85 7.38
C ALA A 155 -9.22 12.97 8.63
N GLU A 156 -10.19 12.10 8.86
CA GLU A 156 -10.22 11.12 9.94
C GLU A 156 -9.42 9.84 9.61
N SER A 157 -9.09 9.59 8.34
CA SER A 157 -8.33 8.40 7.93
C SER A 157 -6.83 8.58 8.21
N LEU A 158 -6.17 7.55 8.74
CA LEU A 158 -4.71 7.54 8.85
C LEU A 158 -4.04 7.42 7.48
N GLY A 159 -4.79 7.07 6.43
CA GLY A 159 -4.38 7.20 5.05
C GLY A 159 -4.20 8.65 4.60
N ASN A 160 -4.80 9.64 5.28
CA ASN A 160 -4.56 11.05 4.96
C ASN A 160 -3.16 11.47 5.46
N PRO A 161 -2.28 12.04 4.61
CA PRO A 161 -0.93 12.42 5.01
C PRO A 161 -0.85 13.40 6.19
N LYS A 162 -1.85 14.30 6.34
CA LYS A 162 -1.91 15.24 7.46
C LYS A 162 -2.17 14.49 8.77
N THR A 163 -3.16 13.60 8.77
CA THR A 163 -3.58 12.81 9.93
C THR A 163 -2.51 11.80 10.32
N ALA A 164 -1.95 11.08 9.33
CA ALA A 164 -0.79 10.20 9.53
C ALA A 164 0.35 10.92 10.26
N ARG A 165 0.65 12.14 9.83
CA ARG A 165 1.66 13.02 10.44
C ARG A 165 1.26 13.38 11.87
N GLU A 166 0.02 13.73 12.16
CA GLU A 166 -0.45 14.04 13.52
C GLU A 166 -0.30 12.83 14.46
N HIS A 167 -0.44 11.61 13.93
CA HIS A 167 -0.25 10.35 14.64
C HIS A 167 1.20 9.81 14.64
N GLY A 168 2.18 10.63 14.24
CA GLY A 168 3.60 10.28 14.35
C GLY A 168 4.17 9.41 13.22
N LEU A 169 3.41 9.17 12.14
CA LEU A 169 3.86 8.46 10.94
C LEU A 169 4.73 9.37 10.03
N ARG A 170 5.80 9.95 10.61
CA ARG A 170 6.65 10.97 9.98
C ARG A 170 8.07 10.49 9.62
N ARG A 171 8.41 9.23 9.89
CA ARG A 171 9.79 8.69 9.89
C ARG A 171 9.81 7.19 9.58
#